data_AF-A0A2D5FGP4-F1
#
_entry.id   AF-A0A2D5FGP4-F1
#
_cell.length_a   1.000
_cell.length_b   1.000
_cell.length_c   1.000
_cell.angle_alpha   90.00
_cell.angle_beta   90.00
_cell.angle_gamma   90.00
#
_symmetry.space_group_name_H-M   'P 1'
#
loop_
_entity.id
_entity.type
_entity.pdbx_description
1 polymer ?
#
loop_
_entity_poly.entity_id
_entity_poly.type
_entity_poly.pdbx_seq_one_letter_code
_entity_poly.pdbx_strand_id
1 'polypeptide(L)'
;GMRQAGFVAVAIDYALTHQFERIQDDHDNAEWLFEQLSNLLAGTEANVRYSWTNMTFVELPDSLPADSLRELMAEHDIKLPGGQKLRLVCHLDVSRKQLEHFVELFKRWLNNVA
;
A
#
# COMPACT_ATOMS: atom_id res chain seq x y z
N GLY A 1 29.93 -19.28 1.19
CA GLY A 1 29.27 -19.51 -0.10
C GLY A 1 28.11 -20.46 0.09
N MET A 2 26.92 -20.13 -0.43
CA MET A 2 25.73 -20.99 -0.32
C MET A 2 25.92 -22.24 -1.17
N ARG A 3 26.22 -23.38 -0.54
CA ARG A 3 26.50 -24.66 -1.22
C ARG A 3 25.26 -25.34 -1.85
N GLN A 4 24.08 -24.70 -1.75
CA GLN A 4 22.81 -25.16 -2.33
C GLN A 4 22.07 -24.03 -3.06
N ALA A 5 22.81 -23.14 -3.73
CA ALA A 5 22.22 -22.01 -4.49
C ALA A 5 21.27 -22.47 -5.61
N GLY A 6 21.34 -23.73 -6.06
CA GLY A 6 20.45 -24.29 -7.09
C GLY A 6 18.96 -24.25 -6.73
N PHE A 7 18.60 -24.39 -5.46
CA PHE A 7 17.20 -24.32 -5.03
C PHE A 7 16.63 -22.89 -5.15
N VAL A 8 17.43 -21.88 -4.77
CA VAL A 8 17.07 -20.46 -4.93
C VAL A 8 17.04 -20.07 -6.41
N ALA A 9 17.96 -20.62 -7.22
CA ALA A 9 18.00 -20.37 -8.67
C ALA A 9 16.73 -20.84 -9.38
N VAL A 10 16.16 -22.00 -9.01
CA VAL A 10 14.89 -22.50 -9.56
C VAL A 10 13.72 -21.59 -9.21
N ALA A 11 13.68 -21.05 -7.98
CA ALA A 11 12.64 -20.09 -7.58
C ALA A 11 12.74 -18.76 -8.35
N ILE A 12 13.95 -18.28 -8.61
CA ILE A 12 14.20 -17.06 -9.42
C ILE A 12 13.78 -17.30 -10.87
N ASP A 13 14.17 -18.42 -11.47
CA ASP A 13 13.80 -18.80 -12.84
C ASP A 13 12.29 -18.87 -13.02
N TYR A 14 11.58 -19.46 -12.05
CA TYR A 14 10.12 -19.50 -12.03
C TYR A 14 9.50 -18.10 -11.94
N ALA A 15 10.01 -17.25 -11.04
CA ALA A 15 9.52 -15.88 -10.87
C ALA A 15 9.72 -15.05 -12.15
N LEU A 16 10.89 -15.15 -12.79
CA LEU A 16 11.17 -14.45 -14.05
C LEU A 16 10.26 -14.92 -15.19
N THR A 17 9.93 -16.21 -15.22
CA THR A 17 9.11 -16.79 -16.30
C THR A 17 7.62 -16.51 -16.14
N HIS A 18 7.09 -16.47 -14.91
CA HIS A 18 5.64 -16.46 -14.68
C HIS A 18 5.09 -15.23 -13.94
N GLN A 19 5.94 -14.39 -13.34
CA GLN A 19 5.48 -13.25 -12.53
C GLN A 19 5.75 -11.90 -13.19
N PHE A 20 6.39 -11.86 -14.36
CA PHE A 20 6.76 -10.61 -15.03
C PHE A 20 5.53 -9.79 -15.48
N GLU A 21 4.57 -10.43 -16.16
CA GLU A 21 3.35 -9.74 -16.62
C GLU A 21 2.50 -9.21 -15.46
N ARG A 22 2.55 -9.89 -14.31
CA ARG A 22 1.80 -9.54 -13.10
C ARG A 22 2.34 -8.28 -12.40
N ILE A 23 3.56 -7.84 -12.70
CA ILE A 23 4.09 -6.58 -12.15
C ILE A 23 3.17 -5.40 -12.55
N GLN A 24 2.53 -5.49 -13.71
CA GLN A 24 1.55 -4.50 -14.15
C GLN A 24 0.35 -4.44 -13.20
N ASP A 25 -0.15 -5.57 -12.71
CA ASP A 25 -1.26 -5.59 -11.75
C ASP A 25 -0.91 -4.84 -10.46
N ASP A 26 0.33 -4.99 -9.97
CA ASP A 26 0.79 -4.27 -8.78
C ASP A 26 0.91 -2.76 -9.04
N HIS A 27 1.26 -2.36 -10.27
CA HIS A 27 1.30 -0.96 -10.70
C HIS A 27 -0.10 -0.36 -10.80
N ASP A 28 -1.03 -1.04 -11.47
CA ASP A 28 -2.44 -0.67 -11.59
C ASP A 28 -3.10 -0.60 -10.20
N ASN A 29 -2.68 -1.48 -9.29
CA ASN A 29 -3.12 -1.47 -7.90
C ASN A 29 -2.68 -0.21 -7.15
N ALA A 30 -1.43 0.17 -7.29
CA ALA A 30 -0.87 1.36 -6.66
C ALA A 30 -1.43 2.66 -7.26
N GLU A 31 -1.60 2.73 -8.58
CA GLU A 31 -2.22 3.88 -9.27
C GLU A 31 -3.65 4.09 -8.78
N TRP A 32 -4.47 3.04 -8.78
CA TRP A 32 -5.82 3.11 -8.25
C TRP A 32 -5.85 3.55 -6.78
N LEU A 33 -4.94 3.04 -5.94
CA LEU A 33 -4.86 3.42 -4.54
C LEU A 33 -4.50 4.91 -4.38
N PHE A 34 -3.59 5.41 -5.22
CA PHE A 34 -3.26 6.83 -5.29
C PHE A 34 -4.49 7.67 -5.62
N GLU A 35 -5.28 7.30 -6.63
CA GLU A 35 -6.48 8.04 -7.01
C GLU A 35 -7.50 8.07 -5.86
N GLN A 36 -7.76 6.93 -5.23
CA GLN A 36 -8.71 6.84 -4.12
C GLN A 36 -8.30 7.71 -2.93
N LEU A 37 -7.04 7.60 -2.49
CA LEU A 37 -6.54 8.36 -1.35
C LEU A 37 -6.44 9.86 -1.65
N SER A 38 -6.04 10.23 -2.87
CA SER A 38 -6.02 11.64 -3.31
C SER A 38 -7.41 12.26 -3.28
N ASN A 39 -8.43 11.51 -3.72
CA ASN A 39 -9.82 11.96 -3.68
C ASN A 39 -10.36 12.07 -2.25
N LEU A 40 -10.06 11.11 -1.37
CA LEU A 40 -10.50 11.16 0.03
C LEU A 40 -9.86 12.31 0.81
N LEU A 41 -8.59 12.61 0.53
CA LEU A 41 -7.82 13.66 1.19
C LEU A 41 -7.95 15.02 0.50
N ALA A 42 -8.75 15.11 -0.57
CA ALA A 42 -9.03 16.36 -1.28
C ALA A 42 -9.76 17.35 -0.35
N GLY A 43 -9.03 18.35 0.13
CA GLY A 43 -9.52 19.31 1.13
C GLY A 43 -8.75 19.29 2.46
N THR A 44 -7.81 18.35 2.62
CA THR A 44 -6.84 18.34 3.72
C THR A 44 -5.50 18.89 3.27
N GLU A 45 -4.59 19.16 4.21
CA GLU A 45 -3.19 19.50 3.92
C GLU A 45 -2.32 18.28 3.59
N ALA A 46 -2.92 17.08 3.51
CA ALA A 46 -2.19 15.86 3.21
C ALA A 46 -1.66 15.84 1.76
N ASN A 47 -0.50 15.23 1.57
CA ASN A 47 0.13 15.08 0.27
C ASN A 47 0.14 13.61 -0.15
N VAL A 48 -0.46 13.29 -1.29
CA VAL A 48 -0.46 11.94 -1.87
C VAL A 48 0.39 11.96 -3.13
N ARG A 49 1.32 11.01 -3.27
CA ARG A 49 2.20 10.89 -4.44
C ARG A 49 2.24 9.47 -4.95
N TYR A 50 2.18 9.33 -6.26
CA TYR A 50 2.36 8.06 -6.97
C TYR A 50 3.79 7.97 -7.54
N SER A 51 4.41 6.79 -7.47
CA SER A 51 5.76 6.57 -7.97
C SER A 51 5.84 5.87 -9.34
N TRP A 52 4.74 5.73 -10.07
CA TRP A 52 4.69 5.07 -11.39
C TRP A 52 5.14 3.61 -11.38
N THR A 53 5.07 2.98 -10.21
CA THR A 53 5.40 1.57 -9.97
C THR A 53 4.36 0.99 -9.00
N ASN A 54 4.75 0.09 -8.10
CA ASN A 54 3.88 -0.53 -7.11
C ASN A 54 3.75 0.25 -5.80
N MET A 55 4.13 1.54 -5.75
CA MET A 55 4.12 2.31 -4.50
C MET A 55 3.30 3.60 -4.58
N THR A 56 2.61 3.87 -3.47
CA THR A 56 1.86 5.10 -3.22
C THR A 56 2.29 5.66 -1.87
N PHE A 57 2.63 6.94 -1.85
CA PHE A 57 3.09 7.65 -0.66
C PHE A 57 2.01 8.60 -0.18
N VAL A 58 1.79 8.63 1.14
CA VAL A 58 0.87 9.56 1.80
C VAL A 58 1.62 10.24 2.92
N GLU A 59 1.61 11.57 2.93
CA GLU A 59 2.11 12.39 4.03
C GLU A 59 0.91 13.07 4.69
N LEU A 60 0.61 12.65 5.91
CA LEU A 60 -0.48 13.19 6.72
C LEU A 60 -0.01 14.44 7.48
N PRO A 61 -0.82 15.50 7.58
CA PRO A 61 -0.51 16.65 8.43
C PRO A 61 -0.65 16.28 9.91
N ASP A 62 -0.07 17.09 10.80
CA ASP A 62 -0.16 16.87 12.26
C ASP A 62 -1.60 16.91 12.80
N SER A 63 -2.53 17.56 12.08
CA SER A 63 -3.96 17.54 12.39
C SER A 63 -4.62 16.16 12.19
N LEU A 64 -3.99 15.27 11.43
CA LEU A 64 -4.46 13.91 11.17
C LEU A 64 -3.53 12.89 11.86
N PRO A 65 -3.93 12.33 13.01
CA PRO A 65 -3.05 11.49 13.82
C PRO A 65 -2.90 10.07 13.21
N ALA A 66 -1.79 9.79 12.52
CA ALA A 66 -1.54 8.49 11.89
C ALA A 66 -1.53 7.30 12.87
N ASP A 67 -1.22 7.52 14.15
CA ASP A 67 -1.26 6.46 15.15
C ASP A 67 -2.67 5.89 15.35
N SER A 68 -3.69 6.75 15.34
CA SER A 68 -5.09 6.29 15.42
C SER A 68 -5.53 5.52 14.17
N LEU A 69 -5.04 5.92 12.98
CA LEU A 69 -5.23 5.15 11.75
C LEU A 69 -4.58 3.77 11.86
N ARG A 70 -3.35 3.72 12.39
CA ARG A 70 -2.61 2.48 12.58
C ARG A 70 -3.31 1.53 13.56
N GLU A 71 -3.85 2.06 14.65
CA GLU A 71 -4.64 1.28 15.62
C GLU A 71 -5.89 0.68 14.97
N LEU A 72 -6.68 1.49 14.27
CA LEU A 72 -7.85 0.99 13.53
C LEU A 72 -7.46 -0.08 12.52
N MET A 73 -6.40 0.14 11.74
CA MET A 73 -5.96 -0.81 10.72
C MET A 73 -5.47 -2.13 11.34
N ALA A 74 -4.81 -2.07 12.50
CA ALA A 74 -4.34 -3.24 13.22
C ALA A 74 -5.49 -4.13 13.72
N GLU A 75 -6.63 -3.55 14.09
CA GLU A 75 -7.85 -4.32 14.45
C GLU A 75 -8.40 -5.14 13.28
N HIS A 76 -8.06 -4.75 12.05
CA HIS A 76 -8.44 -5.41 10.80
C HIS A 76 -7.28 -6.19 10.15
N ASP A 77 -6.25 -6.54 10.92
CA ASP A 77 -5.06 -7.28 10.47
C ASP A 77 -4.24 -6.57 9.37
N ILE A 78 -4.39 -5.24 9.22
CA ILE A 78 -3.64 -4.42 8.26
C ILE A 78 -2.48 -3.73 8.96
N LYS A 79 -1.26 -3.97 8.47
CA LYS A 79 -0.03 -3.40 9.03
C LYS A 79 0.37 -2.14 8.27
N LEU A 80 0.47 -1.03 8.99
CA LEU A 80 0.99 0.23 8.47
C LEU A 80 2.36 0.58 9.06
N PRO A 81 3.24 1.25 8.29
CA PRO A 81 4.47 1.81 8.84
C PRO A 81 4.14 2.90 9.88
N GLY A 82 5.04 3.10 10.84
CA GLY A 82 4.90 4.17 11.83
C GLY A 82 5.22 5.55 11.26
N GLY A 83 4.57 6.57 11.85
CA GLY A 83 4.78 7.99 11.51
C GLY A 83 3.82 8.54 10.46
N GLN A 84 3.92 9.86 10.24
CA GLN A 84 3.02 10.60 9.33
C GLN A 84 3.28 10.34 7.84
N LYS A 85 4.40 9.71 7.50
CA LYS A 85 4.80 9.36 6.13
C LYS A 85 4.55 7.89 5.89
N LEU A 86 3.45 7.59 5.21
CA LEU A 86 3.06 6.24 4.86
C LEU A 86 3.59 5.89 3.47
N ARG A 87 4.30 4.77 3.38
CA ARG A 87 4.70 4.14 2.11
C ARG A 87 3.89 2.87 1.95
N LEU A 88 2.90 2.92 1.06
CA LEU A 88 2.03 1.80 0.72
C LEU A 88 2.62 1.08 -0.49
N VAL A 89 2.80 -0.23 -0.39
CA VAL A 89 3.46 -1.06 -1.42
C VAL A 89 2.50 -2.18 -1.83
N CYS A 90 2.13 -2.23 -3.10
CA CYS A 90 1.33 -3.31 -3.68
C CYS A 90 2.25 -4.47 -4.10
N HIS A 91 1.82 -5.69 -3.88
CA HIS A 91 2.58 -6.90 -4.22
C HIS A 91 1.66 -8.11 -4.39
N LEU A 92 2.25 -9.27 -4.71
CA LEU A 92 1.55 -10.54 -4.97
C LEU A 92 0.42 -10.90 -4.01
N ASP A 93 0.64 -10.69 -2.72
CA ASP A 93 -0.28 -11.12 -1.66
C ASP A 93 -1.30 -10.04 -1.28
N VAL A 94 -1.36 -8.94 -2.03
CA VAL A 94 -2.31 -7.84 -1.84
C VAL A 94 -3.25 -7.75 -3.04
N SER A 95 -4.50 -8.16 -2.82
CA SER A 95 -5.55 -8.11 -3.84
C SER A 95 -6.25 -6.75 -3.88
N ARG A 96 -6.85 -6.41 -5.03
CA ARG A 96 -7.73 -5.24 -5.20
C ARG A 96 -8.81 -5.15 -4.12
N LYS A 97 -9.42 -6.28 -3.74
CA LYS A 97 -10.47 -6.33 -2.70
C LYS A 97 -9.94 -5.94 -1.31
N GLN A 98 -8.71 -6.32 -0.97
CA GLN A 98 -8.08 -5.90 0.27
C GLN A 98 -7.76 -4.39 0.24
N LEU A 99 -7.35 -3.86 -0.91
CA LEU A 99 -7.16 -2.42 -1.08
C LEU A 99 -8.47 -1.64 -0.98
N GLU A 100 -9.57 -2.15 -1.54
CA GLU A 100 -10.93 -1.60 -1.36
C GLU A 100 -11.35 -1.57 0.11
N HIS A 101 -11.11 -2.66 0.84
CA HIS A 101 -11.37 -2.72 2.27
C HIS A 101 -10.53 -1.70 3.04
N PHE A 102 -9.24 -1.58 2.71
CA PHE A 102 -8.35 -0.58 3.28
C PHE A 102 -8.86 0.86 3.05
N VAL A 103 -9.25 1.20 1.82
CA VAL A 103 -9.78 2.53 1.48
C VAL A 103 -11.05 2.85 2.26
N GLU A 104 -11.95 1.88 2.43
CA GLU A 104 -13.17 2.05 3.23
C GLU A 104 -12.86 2.31 4.71
N LEU A 105 -11.92 1.57 5.31
CA LEU A 105 -11.47 1.82 6.68
C LEU A 105 -10.80 3.19 6.82
N PHE A 106 -9.97 3.57 5.84
CA PHE A 106 -9.33 4.88 5.82
C PHE A 106 -10.36 6.01 5.78
N LYS A 107 -11.40 5.87 4.96
CA LYS A 107 -12.52 6.81 4.89
C LYS A 107 -13.27 6.93 6.21
N ARG A 108 -13.55 5.80 6.87
CA ARG A 108 -14.20 5.79 8.20
C ARG A 108 -13.35 6.51 9.24
N TRP A 109 -12.05 6.23 9.25
CA TRP A 109 -11.11 6.93 10.11
C TRP A 109 -11.15 8.43 9.86
N LEU A 110 -11.02 8.86 8.60
CA LEU A 110 -11.00 10.28 8.24
C LEU A 110 -12.26 11.01 8.72
N ASN A 111 -13.44 10.41 8.56
CA ASN A 111 -14.71 11.00 9.03
C ASN A 111 -14.83 11.11 10.57
N ASN A 112 -14.04 10.33 11.32
CA ASN A 112 -14.06 10.37 12.78
C ASN A 112 -13.07 11.40 13.35
N VAL A 113 -12.04 11.78 12.58
CA VAL A 113 -10.96 12.66 13.03
C VAL A 113 -10.98 14.05 12.37
N ALA A 114 -11.64 14.20 11.22
CA ALA A 114 -11.87 15.47 10.54
C ALA A 114 -13.12 16.18 11.08
#